data_AF-A0A917W1Y5-F1
#
_entry.id   AF-A0A917W1Y5-F1
#
_cell.length_a   1.000
_cell.length_b   1.000
_cell.length_c   1.000
_cell.angle_alpha   90.00
_cell.angle_beta   90.00
_cell.angle_gamma   90.00
#
_symmetry.space_group_name_H-M   'P 1'
#
loop_
_entity.id
_entity.type
_entity.pdbx_description
1 polymer ?
#
loop_
_entity_poly.entity_id
_entity_poly.type
_entity_poly.pdbx_seq_one_letter_code
_entity_poly.pdbx_strand_id
1 'polypeptide(L)'
;MATKINRTAGKIAAVTLSVVSAAGLTAVLPATHAAADGGTTAKGRVTARTTLAERSAPSTHAPIAGKGYRNGQTIKLDCNLFGTSVGGNATWYKIVGKDSWVAARYVKNIGNAPIACTAASVPADRHAKTTASVNLRQAPSTHDRVIGHIAKGKQAQLWCKVASQKVDGNHTWYQESNGWVAAKYVKTAKRIPYCSQL
;
A
#
# COMPACT_ATOMS: atom_id res chain seq x y z
N MET A 1 -5.16 64.68 -13.52
CA MET A 1 -4.91 65.98 -12.86
C MET A 1 -5.91 66.08 -11.71
N ALA A 2 -5.61 66.36 -10.45
CA ALA A 2 -4.40 66.82 -9.79
C ALA A 2 -4.45 66.41 -8.29
N THR A 3 -3.26 66.24 -7.73
CA THR A 3 -2.92 65.96 -6.33
C THR A 3 -3.19 67.15 -5.39
N LYS A 4 -3.61 66.91 -4.15
CA LYS A 4 -2.99 67.54 -2.96
C LYS A 4 -3.33 66.84 -1.63
N ILE A 5 -2.29 66.70 -0.82
CA ILE A 5 -2.16 66.07 0.49
C ILE A 5 -2.11 67.17 1.57
N ASN A 6 -2.58 66.90 2.79
CA ASN A 6 -2.01 67.42 4.07
C ASN A 6 -2.53 66.53 5.21
N ARG A 7 -1.74 65.65 5.86
CA ARG A 7 -0.68 65.84 6.87
C ARG A 7 -1.12 66.53 8.16
N THR A 8 -1.34 65.72 9.20
CA THR A 8 -1.05 66.08 10.60
C THR A 8 -0.29 64.93 11.26
N ALA A 9 0.78 65.32 11.94
CA ALA A 9 1.76 64.46 12.58
C ALA A 9 1.35 64.13 14.02
N GLY A 10 1.53 62.87 14.43
CA GLY A 10 1.52 62.44 15.82
C GLY A 10 2.75 61.59 16.09
N LYS A 11 3.62 62.07 16.99
CA LYS A 11 4.91 61.46 17.34
C LYS A 11 4.73 60.24 18.24
N ILE A 12 5.39 59.15 17.84
CA ILE A 12 6.22 58.20 18.63
C ILE A 12 5.87 58.02 20.11
N ALA A 13 5.49 56.80 20.48
CA ALA A 13 5.97 56.17 21.72
C ALA A 13 6.20 54.68 21.44
N ALA A 14 7.47 54.29 21.40
CA ALA A 14 7.88 52.89 21.38
C ALA A 14 7.54 52.29 22.75
N VAL A 15 6.62 51.33 22.78
CA VAL A 15 6.44 50.45 23.93
C VAL A 15 7.06 49.11 23.54
N THR A 16 8.17 48.82 24.20
CA THR A 16 8.88 47.55 24.17
C THR A 16 7.92 46.42 24.54
N LEU A 17 7.61 45.55 23.58
CA LEU A 17 6.94 44.29 23.85
C LEU A 17 8.01 43.29 24.34
N SER A 18 8.14 43.20 25.66
CA SER A 18 8.96 42.18 26.31
C SER A 18 8.39 40.80 25.96
N VAL A 19 9.22 39.98 25.32
CA VAL A 19 8.97 38.58 25.02
C VAL A 19 8.91 37.81 26.35
N VAL A 20 7.75 37.23 26.69
CA VAL A 20 7.69 36.11 27.63
C VAL A 20 7.30 34.89 26.82
N SER A 21 8.31 34.18 26.33
CA SER A 21 8.17 32.84 25.78
C SER A 21 7.84 31.90 26.92
N ALA A 22 6.55 31.64 27.16
CA ALA A 22 6.15 30.51 27.98
C ALA A 22 6.57 29.23 27.22
N ALA A 23 7.68 28.64 27.67
CA ALA A 23 8.12 27.32 27.24
C ALA A 23 7.10 26.27 27.69
N GLY A 24 6.05 26.10 26.89
CA GLY A 24 5.16 24.95 27.00
C GLY A 24 5.92 23.72 26.55
N LEU A 25 6.44 22.92 27.49
CA LEU A 25 6.81 21.54 27.21
C LEU A 25 5.52 20.77 26.88
N THR A 26 5.13 20.74 25.60
CA THR A 26 4.23 19.70 25.13
C THR A 26 5.02 18.40 25.16
N ALA A 27 4.79 17.59 26.19
CA ALA A 27 5.20 16.19 26.18
C ALA A 27 4.52 15.52 24.97
N VAL A 28 5.29 15.31 23.90
CA VAL A 28 4.86 14.47 22.79
C VAL A 28 4.89 13.04 23.32
N LEU A 29 3.74 12.57 23.80
CA LEU A 29 3.55 11.14 24.05
C LEU A 29 3.87 10.44 22.73
N PRO A 30 4.75 9.42 22.70
CA PRO A 30 4.87 8.59 21.52
C PRO A 30 3.48 8.01 21.27
N ALA A 31 2.91 8.31 20.09
CA ALA A 31 1.76 7.61 19.59
C ALA A 31 2.14 6.13 19.55
N THR A 32 1.73 5.40 20.58
CA THR A 32 1.70 3.95 20.56
C THR A 32 0.93 3.61 19.29
N HIS A 33 1.61 2.99 18.34
CA HIS A 33 0.93 2.41 17.21
C HIS A 33 -0.01 1.40 17.84
N ALA A 34 -1.31 1.68 17.77
CA ALA A 34 -2.32 0.68 18.05
C ALA A 34 -1.99 -0.49 17.13
N ALA A 35 -1.41 -1.55 17.71
CA ALA A 35 -1.39 -2.84 17.07
C ALA A 35 -2.86 -3.12 16.77
N ALA A 36 -3.20 -3.18 15.48
CA ALA A 36 -4.52 -3.61 15.07
C ALA A 36 -4.77 -4.94 15.77
N ASP A 37 -5.74 -4.95 16.69
CA ASP A 37 -6.14 -6.13 17.43
C ASP A 37 -6.32 -7.28 16.45
N GLY A 38 -5.67 -8.40 16.77
CA GLY A 38 -5.62 -9.59 15.95
C GLY A 38 -7.01 -10.01 15.51
N GLY A 39 -7.38 -9.59 14.30
CA GLY A 39 -8.62 -9.97 13.67
C GLY A 39 -8.69 -11.50 13.66
N THR A 40 -9.80 -12.04 14.14
CA THR A 40 -10.07 -13.48 14.10
C THR A 40 -9.66 -14.01 12.73
N THR A 41 -8.67 -14.89 12.69
CA THR A 41 -8.09 -15.36 11.44
C THR A 41 -9.20 -15.90 10.54
N ALA A 42 -9.47 -15.20 9.44
CA ALA A 42 -10.50 -15.59 8.51
C ALA A 42 -10.19 -16.98 7.95
N LYS A 43 -11.21 -17.76 7.64
CA LYS A 43 -11.05 -19.11 7.10
C LYS A 43 -11.78 -19.20 5.78
N GLY A 44 -11.27 -20.06 4.89
CA GLY A 44 -11.90 -20.33 3.61
C GLY A 44 -11.83 -21.80 3.26
N ARG A 45 -12.90 -22.34 2.69
CA ARG A 45 -12.92 -23.66 2.06
C ARG A 45 -12.59 -23.51 0.58
N VAL A 46 -11.61 -24.24 0.09
CA VAL A 46 -11.22 -24.24 -1.33
C VAL A 46 -12.32 -24.88 -2.17
N THR A 47 -12.73 -24.21 -3.25
CA THR A 47 -13.78 -24.64 -4.17
C THR A 47 -13.28 -24.88 -5.60
N ALA A 48 -11.98 -24.73 -5.85
CA ALA A 48 -11.37 -25.06 -7.14
C ALA A 48 -11.65 -26.53 -7.51
N ARG A 49 -11.97 -26.81 -8.78
CA ARG A 49 -12.18 -28.19 -9.27
C ARG A 49 -10.89 -29.02 -9.24
N THR A 50 -9.77 -28.35 -9.46
CA THR A 50 -8.40 -28.90 -9.39
C THR A 50 -7.64 -28.25 -8.22
N THR A 51 -6.33 -28.41 -8.18
CA THR A 51 -5.48 -27.73 -7.19
C THR A 51 -5.51 -26.21 -7.38
N LEU A 52 -5.92 -25.49 -6.35
CA LEU A 52 -5.82 -24.03 -6.29
C LEU A 52 -4.35 -23.63 -6.13
N ALA A 53 -3.83 -22.92 -7.13
CA ALA A 53 -2.46 -22.43 -7.14
C ALA A 53 -2.21 -21.43 -6.01
N GLU A 54 -1.13 -21.65 -5.26
CA GLU A 54 -0.54 -20.72 -4.30
C GLU A 54 0.56 -19.92 -5.00
N ARG A 55 0.45 -18.59 -5.02
CA ARG A 55 1.35 -17.70 -5.78
C ARG A 55 2.07 -16.70 -4.90
N SER A 56 3.25 -16.23 -5.31
CA SER A 56 4.07 -15.30 -4.51
C SER A 56 3.49 -13.88 -4.44
N ALA A 57 2.51 -13.56 -5.29
CA ALA A 57 1.87 -12.26 -5.36
C ALA A 57 0.43 -12.41 -5.90
N PRO A 58 -0.45 -11.39 -5.76
CA PRO A 58 -1.83 -11.43 -6.24
C PRO A 58 -1.91 -11.26 -7.77
N SER A 59 -1.25 -12.15 -8.52
CA SER A 59 -1.27 -12.18 -9.98
C SER A 59 -1.30 -13.62 -10.48
N THR A 60 -2.05 -13.91 -11.55
CA THR A 60 -1.98 -15.21 -12.22
C THR A 60 -0.65 -15.45 -12.94
N HIS A 61 0.14 -14.40 -13.14
CA HIS A 61 1.46 -14.44 -13.77
C HIS A 61 2.59 -14.47 -12.74
N ALA A 62 2.28 -14.35 -11.45
CA ALA A 62 3.28 -14.48 -10.39
C ALA A 62 3.76 -15.94 -10.26
N PRO A 63 5.03 -16.15 -9.88
CA PRO A 63 5.58 -17.47 -9.57
C PRO A 63 4.71 -18.29 -8.61
N ILE A 64 4.70 -19.60 -8.80
CA ILE A 64 4.10 -20.55 -7.85
C ILE A 64 4.96 -20.57 -6.58
N ALA A 65 4.32 -20.37 -5.42
CA ALA A 65 4.98 -20.28 -4.11
C ALA A 65 4.82 -21.56 -3.26
N GLY A 66 4.14 -22.59 -3.77
CA GLY A 66 3.93 -23.83 -3.05
C GLY A 66 3.17 -24.87 -3.86
N LYS A 67 2.80 -25.98 -3.22
CA LYS A 67 2.06 -27.08 -3.87
C LYS A 67 0.58 -26.74 -4.14
N GLY A 68 0.09 -25.61 -3.62
CA GLY A 68 -1.31 -25.23 -3.72
C GLY A 68 -2.22 -26.00 -2.75
N TYR A 69 -3.52 -25.90 -2.98
CA TYR A 69 -4.55 -26.42 -2.08
C TYR A 69 -5.60 -27.23 -2.84
N ARG A 70 -6.03 -28.37 -2.28
CA ARG A 70 -7.03 -29.25 -2.91
C ARG A 70 -8.45 -28.78 -2.65
N ASN A 71 -9.39 -29.21 -3.49
CA ASN A 71 -10.82 -29.00 -3.27
C ASN A 71 -11.23 -29.45 -1.85
N GLY A 72 -12.05 -28.65 -1.18
CA GLY A 72 -12.56 -28.93 0.16
C GLY A 72 -11.57 -28.65 1.30
N GLN A 73 -10.30 -28.36 1.02
CA GLN A 73 -9.34 -28.00 2.06
C GLN A 73 -9.73 -26.67 2.72
N THR A 74 -9.65 -26.60 4.05
CA THR A 74 -9.81 -25.35 4.80
C THR A 74 -8.45 -24.68 4.97
N ILE A 75 -8.37 -23.41 4.58
CA ILE A 75 -7.17 -22.58 4.68
C ILE A 75 -7.43 -21.37 5.58
N LYS A 76 -6.38 -20.92 6.26
CA LYS A 76 -6.39 -19.70 7.07
C LYS A 76 -5.95 -18.52 6.20
N LEU A 77 -6.76 -17.49 6.21
CA LEU A 77 -6.62 -16.28 5.40
C LEU A 77 -6.32 -15.12 6.34
N ASP A 78 -5.37 -14.29 5.92
CA ASP A 78 -4.88 -13.20 6.75
C ASP A 78 -5.62 -11.90 6.39
N CYS A 79 -5.39 -11.44 5.17
CA CYS A 79 -5.98 -10.23 4.62
C CYS A 79 -6.19 -10.40 3.10
N ASN A 80 -6.76 -9.37 2.46
CA ASN A 80 -7.03 -9.37 1.03
C ASN A 80 -6.34 -8.19 0.30
N LEU A 81 -6.04 -8.39 -0.98
CA LEU A 81 -5.60 -7.35 -1.92
C LEU A 81 -6.29 -7.53 -3.28
N PHE A 82 -6.32 -6.46 -4.05
CA PHE A 82 -6.67 -6.53 -5.47
C PHE A 82 -5.49 -7.01 -6.32
N GLY A 83 -5.84 -7.79 -7.34
CA GLY A 83 -4.89 -8.41 -8.24
C GLY A 83 -5.50 -8.76 -9.60
N THR A 84 -4.91 -9.74 -10.30
CA THR A 84 -5.44 -10.18 -11.60
C THR A 84 -6.86 -10.70 -11.42
N SER A 85 -7.77 -10.30 -12.30
CA SER A 85 -9.15 -10.80 -12.24
C SER A 85 -9.21 -12.26 -12.68
N VAL A 86 -9.77 -13.11 -11.83
CA VAL A 86 -9.99 -14.53 -12.10
C VAL A 86 -11.50 -14.77 -12.13
N GLY A 87 -12.04 -15.00 -13.33
CA GLY A 87 -13.48 -15.24 -13.53
C GLY A 87 -14.36 -14.11 -12.97
N GLY A 88 -13.96 -12.85 -13.20
CA GLY A 88 -14.69 -11.66 -12.75
C GLY A 88 -14.36 -11.20 -11.32
N ASN A 89 -13.57 -11.96 -10.56
CA ASN A 89 -13.18 -11.60 -9.19
C ASN A 89 -11.69 -11.22 -9.12
N ALA A 90 -11.40 -9.97 -8.76
CA ALA A 90 -10.05 -9.44 -8.65
C ALA A 90 -9.45 -9.52 -7.23
N THR A 91 -10.18 -10.07 -6.26
CA THR A 91 -9.70 -10.22 -4.90
C THR A 91 -8.80 -11.43 -4.79
N TRP A 92 -7.70 -11.26 -4.07
CA TRP A 92 -6.75 -12.30 -3.70
C TRP A 92 -6.62 -12.32 -2.19
N TYR A 93 -6.56 -13.51 -1.62
CA TYR A 93 -6.36 -13.70 -0.18
C TYR A 93 -4.92 -14.07 0.10
N LYS A 94 -4.32 -13.40 1.08
CA LYS A 94 -3.03 -13.76 1.65
C LYS A 94 -3.21 -14.98 2.57
N ILE A 95 -2.28 -15.92 2.49
CA ILE A 95 -2.24 -17.08 3.38
C ILE A 95 -1.51 -16.70 4.69
N VAL A 96 -2.08 -17.11 5.81
CA VAL A 96 -1.50 -16.88 7.15
C VAL A 96 -0.15 -17.58 7.29
N GLY A 97 0.83 -16.86 7.81
CA GLY A 97 2.19 -17.38 8.04
C GLY A 97 3.01 -17.59 6.76
N LYS A 98 2.55 -17.06 5.61
CA LYS A 98 3.25 -17.18 4.33
C LYS A 98 3.25 -15.88 3.53
N ASP A 99 4.24 -15.74 2.67
CA ASP A 99 4.32 -14.70 1.65
C ASP A 99 3.65 -15.15 0.35
N SER A 100 2.43 -15.68 0.46
CA SER A 100 1.72 -16.28 -0.66
C SER A 100 0.23 -15.96 -0.68
N TRP A 101 -0.34 -16.10 -1.87
CA TRP A 101 -1.66 -15.61 -2.23
C TRP A 101 -2.43 -16.66 -3.02
N VAL A 102 -3.75 -16.64 -2.87
CA VAL A 102 -4.68 -17.44 -3.66
C VAL A 102 -5.81 -16.58 -4.19
N ALA A 103 -6.31 -16.88 -5.38
CA ALA A 103 -7.44 -16.15 -5.96
C ALA A 103 -8.73 -16.41 -5.16
N ALA A 104 -9.39 -15.35 -4.69
CA ALA A 104 -10.61 -15.46 -3.89
C ALA A 104 -11.76 -16.14 -4.65
N ARG A 105 -11.72 -16.11 -5.99
CA ARG A 105 -12.68 -16.78 -6.87
C ARG A 105 -12.93 -18.25 -6.50
N TYR A 106 -11.91 -18.92 -5.96
CA TYR A 106 -11.91 -20.35 -5.64
C TYR A 106 -11.84 -20.64 -4.14
N VAL A 107 -12.25 -19.67 -3.31
CA VAL A 107 -12.28 -19.81 -1.85
C VAL A 107 -13.63 -19.33 -1.35
N LYS A 108 -14.41 -20.24 -0.76
CA LYS A 108 -15.64 -19.90 -0.05
C LYS A 108 -15.29 -19.51 1.38
N ASN A 109 -15.52 -18.26 1.76
CA ASN A 109 -15.27 -17.79 3.12
C ASN A 109 -16.15 -18.55 4.13
N ILE A 110 -15.57 -18.86 5.28
CA ILE A 110 -16.24 -19.43 6.44
C ILE A 110 -16.28 -18.31 7.48
N GLY A 111 -17.46 -17.72 7.66
CA GLY A 111 -17.62 -16.49 8.43
C GLY A 111 -17.25 -15.24 7.61
N ASN A 112 -16.69 -14.24 8.29
CA ASN A 112 -16.37 -12.95 7.67
C ASN A 112 -15.22 -13.08 6.67
N ALA A 113 -15.26 -12.24 5.63
CA ALA A 113 -14.15 -12.11 4.70
C ALA A 113 -12.92 -11.48 5.40
N PRO A 114 -11.69 -11.82 4.97
CA PRO A 114 -10.49 -11.13 5.43
C PRO A 114 -10.59 -9.63 5.15
N ILE A 115 -10.05 -8.80 6.05
CA ILE A 115 -9.92 -7.35 5.84
C ILE A 115 -8.86 -7.04 4.77
N ALA A 116 -8.80 -5.81 4.28
CA ALA A 116 -7.73 -5.39 3.36
C ALA A 116 -6.35 -5.43 4.05
N CYS A 117 -5.30 -5.81 3.33
CA CYS A 117 -3.92 -5.80 3.87
C CYS A 117 -3.38 -4.38 4.06
N THR A 118 -4.04 -3.37 3.48
CA THR A 118 -3.60 -1.99 3.49
C THR A 118 -4.43 -1.17 4.47
N ALA A 119 -3.76 -0.31 5.24
CA ALA A 119 -4.42 0.72 6.04
C ALA A 119 -5.10 1.77 5.15
N ALA A 120 -5.99 2.57 5.73
CA ALA A 120 -6.71 3.63 5.01
C ALA A 120 -5.79 4.68 4.36
N SER A 121 -4.61 4.92 4.93
CA SER A 121 -3.62 5.88 4.43
C SER A 121 -2.20 5.33 4.48
N VAL A 122 -1.38 5.77 3.52
CA VAL A 122 0.07 5.46 3.51
C VAL A 122 0.79 6.33 4.54
N PRO A 123 1.62 5.75 5.42
CA PRO A 123 2.57 6.48 6.24
C PRO A 123 3.48 7.39 5.41
N ALA A 124 3.70 8.61 5.90
CA ALA A 124 4.42 9.65 5.16
C ALA A 124 5.85 9.23 4.74
N ASP A 125 6.48 8.31 5.48
CA ASP A 125 7.82 7.80 5.21
C ASP A 125 7.87 6.76 4.07
N ARG A 126 6.71 6.32 3.57
CA ARG A 126 6.57 5.42 2.41
C ARG A 126 6.25 6.16 1.11
N HIS A 127 6.56 7.45 1.06
CA HIS A 127 6.60 8.22 -0.18
C HIS A 127 7.91 7.96 -0.93
N ALA A 128 7.80 7.64 -2.21
CA ALA A 128 8.93 7.34 -3.09
C ALA A 128 8.90 8.23 -4.34
N LYS A 129 10.01 8.32 -5.07
CA LYS A 129 10.06 9.05 -6.35
C LYS A 129 10.32 8.09 -7.51
N THR A 130 9.60 8.26 -8.61
CA THR A 130 9.83 7.47 -9.83
C THR A 130 11.08 7.94 -10.57
N THR A 131 11.87 7.02 -11.10
CA THR A 131 13.08 7.32 -11.89
C THR A 131 12.83 7.34 -13.40
N ALA A 132 11.68 6.82 -13.84
CA ALA A 132 11.17 6.83 -15.21
C ALA A 132 9.64 6.98 -15.20
N SER A 133 9.03 7.20 -16.37
CA SER A 133 7.58 7.00 -16.49
C SER A 133 7.29 5.52 -16.35
N VAL A 134 6.42 5.14 -15.42
CA VAL A 134 6.18 3.74 -15.06
C VAL A 134 4.70 3.42 -15.06
N ASN A 135 4.34 2.30 -15.67
CA ASN A 135 2.96 1.83 -15.71
C ASN A 135 2.48 1.42 -14.31
N LEU A 136 1.28 1.85 -13.97
CA LEU A 136 0.51 1.34 -12.85
C LEU A 136 -0.35 0.19 -13.37
N ARG A 137 -0.19 -0.99 -12.76
CA ARG A 137 -0.82 -2.22 -13.23
C ARG A 137 -1.81 -2.77 -12.24
N GLN A 138 -2.83 -3.45 -12.73
CA GLN A 138 -3.85 -4.08 -11.87
C GLN A 138 -3.25 -5.11 -10.90
N ALA A 139 -2.18 -5.78 -11.31
CA ALA A 139 -1.48 -6.78 -10.52
C ALA A 139 0.03 -6.74 -10.80
N PRO A 140 0.85 -7.38 -9.94
CA PRO A 140 2.31 -7.25 -9.97
C PRO A 140 2.97 -8.11 -11.07
N SER A 141 2.58 -7.92 -12.33
CA SER A 141 3.24 -8.47 -13.52
C SER A 141 3.07 -7.54 -14.72
N THR A 142 4.03 -7.55 -15.63
CA THR A 142 3.94 -6.83 -16.91
C THR A 142 2.89 -7.40 -17.87
N HIS A 143 2.36 -8.59 -17.62
CA HIS A 143 1.23 -9.18 -18.35
C HIS A 143 -0.12 -8.74 -17.79
N ASP A 144 -0.15 -8.15 -16.59
CA ASP A 144 -1.37 -7.62 -16.02
C ASP A 144 -1.72 -6.26 -16.64
N ARG A 145 -3.02 -6.01 -16.76
CA ARG A 145 -3.60 -4.83 -17.40
C ARG A 145 -3.00 -3.55 -16.82
N VAL A 146 -2.58 -2.65 -17.71
CA VAL A 146 -2.21 -1.28 -17.35
C VAL A 146 -3.48 -0.50 -17.02
N ILE A 147 -3.52 0.11 -15.84
CA ILE A 147 -4.66 0.90 -15.34
C ILE A 147 -4.32 2.38 -15.18
N GLY A 148 -3.07 2.76 -15.44
CA GLY A 148 -2.57 4.12 -15.35
C GLY A 148 -1.04 4.15 -15.47
N HIS A 149 -0.45 5.27 -15.12
CA HIS A 149 1.00 5.42 -15.05
C HIS A 149 1.38 6.52 -14.05
N ILE A 150 2.62 6.50 -13.59
CA ILE A 150 3.21 7.54 -12.76
C ILE A 150 4.37 8.13 -13.56
N ALA A 151 4.27 9.42 -13.90
CA ALA A 151 5.30 10.10 -14.68
C ALA A 151 6.64 10.17 -13.92
N LYS A 152 7.75 10.28 -14.66
CA LYS A 152 9.11 10.39 -14.10
C LYS A 152 9.22 11.53 -13.09
N GLY A 153 9.87 11.28 -11.96
CA GLY A 153 10.12 12.27 -10.90
C GLY A 153 8.91 12.57 -10.03
N LYS A 154 7.74 12.00 -10.31
CA LYS A 154 6.54 12.14 -9.46
C LYS A 154 6.61 11.21 -8.26
N GLN A 155 5.83 11.56 -7.24
CA GLN A 155 5.74 10.78 -6.02
C GLN A 155 4.86 9.54 -6.23
N ALA A 156 5.25 8.41 -5.64
CA ALA A 156 4.44 7.22 -5.49
C ALA A 156 4.22 6.95 -3.99
N GLN A 157 3.01 6.58 -3.59
CA GLN A 157 2.66 6.28 -2.20
C GLN A 157 2.56 4.76 -2.03
N LEU A 158 3.49 4.18 -1.29
CA LEU A 158 3.66 2.72 -1.28
C LEU A 158 3.16 2.14 0.05
N TRP A 159 2.18 1.24 0.03
CA TRP A 159 1.81 0.56 1.28
C TRP A 159 2.80 -0.55 1.62
N CYS A 160 3.10 -1.39 0.64
CA CYS A 160 3.90 -2.60 0.84
C CYS A 160 4.50 -3.12 -0.46
N LYS A 161 5.28 -4.20 -0.35
CA LYS A 161 5.89 -4.89 -1.49
C LYS A 161 5.56 -6.38 -1.53
N VAL A 162 5.69 -6.95 -2.72
CA VAL A 162 5.65 -8.40 -2.98
C VAL A 162 6.77 -8.80 -3.94
N ALA A 163 7.13 -10.08 -3.92
CA ALA A 163 8.01 -10.67 -4.92
C ALA A 163 7.15 -11.29 -6.04
N SER A 164 7.43 -10.92 -7.29
CA SER A 164 6.70 -11.41 -8.46
C SER A 164 7.63 -11.47 -9.69
N GLN A 165 7.08 -11.28 -10.90
CA GLN A 165 7.85 -11.26 -12.14
C GLN A 165 9.04 -10.30 -12.06
N LYS A 166 10.19 -10.74 -12.56
CA LYS A 166 11.39 -9.89 -12.68
C LYS A 166 11.20 -8.86 -13.79
N VAL A 167 11.53 -7.61 -13.49
CA VAL A 167 11.65 -6.49 -14.44
C VAL A 167 13.08 -5.96 -14.32
N ASP A 168 13.85 -6.07 -15.39
CA ASP A 168 15.28 -5.67 -15.45
C ASP A 168 16.11 -6.15 -14.24
N GLY A 169 15.97 -7.43 -13.91
CA GLY A 169 16.66 -8.09 -12.80
C GLY A 169 16.03 -7.91 -11.42
N ASN A 170 15.02 -7.04 -11.26
CA ASN A 170 14.35 -6.79 -9.98
C ASN A 170 12.97 -7.47 -9.91
N HIS A 171 12.75 -8.35 -8.94
CA HIS A 171 11.48 -9.06 -8.73
C HIS A 171 10.50 -8.35 -7.80
N THR A 172 10.86 -7.19 -7.26
CA THR A 172 10.03 -6.46 -6.30
C THR A 172 8.99 -5.63 -7.03
N TRP A 173 7.75 -5.72 -6.57
CA TRP A 173 6.65 -4.85 -6.97
C TRP A 173 6.10 -4.14 -5.74
N TYR A 174 5.83 -2.85 -5.87
CA TYR A 174 5.20 -2.07 -4.82
C TYR A 174 3.71 -1.94 -5.08
N GLN A 175 2.91 -2.11 -4.03
CA GLN A 175 1.51 -1.76 -4.04
C GLN A 175 1.38 -0.24 -3.84
N GLU A 176 0.66 0.38 -4.76
CA GLU A 176 0.22 1.77 -4.77
C GLU A 176 -1.32 1.74 -4.72
N SER A 177 -1.97 2.85 -4.36
CA SER A 177 -3.40 3.03 -4.08
C SER A 177 -4.31 2.00 -4.74
N ASN A 178 -4.38 2.00 -6.07
CA ASN A 178 -5.24 1.09 -6.83
C ASN A 178 -4.47 0.14 -7.76
N GLY A 179 -3.15 0.02 -7.62
CA GLY A 179 -2.35 -0.79 -8.53
C GLY A 179 -0.96 -1.14 -8.04
N TRP A 180 -0.14 -1.58 -8.99
CA TRP A 180 1.19 -2.12 -8.75
C TRP A 180 2.19 -1.50 -9.70
N VAL A 181 3.36 -1.16 -9.15
CA VAL A 181 4.47 -0.55 -9.87
C VAL A 181 5.73 -1.40 -9.70
N ALA A 182 6.48 -1.60 -10.79
CA ALA A 182 7.74 -2.33 -10.72
C ALA A 182 8.78 -1.52 -9.93
N ALA A 183 9.38 -2.11 -8.90
CA ALA A 183 10.32 -1.42 -8.00
C ALA A 183 11.59 -0.93 -8.72
N LYS A 184 11.92 -1.53 -9.87
CA LYS A 184 13.04 -1.12 -10.72
C LYS A 184 13.06 0.39 -11.00
N TYR A 185 11.89 1.01 -11.17
CA TYR A 185 11.75 2.41 -11.56
C TYR A 185 11.31 3.32 -10.41
N VAL A 186 11.49 2.90 -9.16
CA VAL A 186 11.05 3.63 -7.96
C VAL A 186 12.20 3.72 -6.96
N LYS A 187 12.56 4.94 -6.58
CA LYS A 187 13.58 5.23 -5.55
C LYS A 187 12.89 5.50 -4.22
N THR A 188 13.10 4.62 -3.25
CA THR A 188 12.58 4.71 -1.88
C THR A 188 13.63 5.27 -0.92
N ALA A 189 13.24 6.14 0.02
CA ALA A 189 14.14 6.63 1.07
C ALA A 189 14.21 5.71 2.30
N LYS A 190 13.12 4.97 2.56
CA LYS A 190 12.98 4.04 3.67
C LYS A 190 12.64 2.64 3.17
N ARG A 191 12.79 1.65 4.05
CA ARG A 191 12.40 0.26 3.76
C ARG A 191 10.87 0.18 3.65
N ILE A 192 10.40 -0.35 2.52
CA ILE A 192 8.99 -0.72 2.36
C ILE A 192 8.79 -2.16 2.87
N PRO A 193 7.84 -2.39 3.79
CA PRO A 193 7.58 -3.72 4.34
C PRO A 193 6.92 -4.62 3.29
N TYR A 194 7.01 -5.94 3.47
CA TYR A 194 6.19 -6.85 2.68
C TYR A 194 4.72 -6.69 3.04
N CYS A 195 3.82 -6.95 2.09
CA CYS A 195 2.38 -6.94 2.36
C CYS A 195 1.99 -8.02 3.38
N SER A 196 2.92 -8.94 3.66
CA SER A 196 2.76 -9.95 4.68
C SER A 196 3.07 -9.51 6.11
N GLN A 197 3.61 -8.31 6.27
CA GLN A 197 4.08 -7.73 7.54
C GLN A 197 3.27 -6.50 7.95
N LEU A 198 2.16 -6.23 7.25
CA LEU A 198 1.23 -5.15 7.57
C LEU A 198 0.20 -5.60 8.58
#